data_AF-A0A7V2AIX4-F1
#
_entry.id   AF-A0A7V2AIX4-F1
#
_cell.length_a   1.000
_cell.length_b   1.000
_cell.length_c   1.000
_cell.angle_alpha   90.00
_cell.angle_beta   90.00
_cell.angle_gamma   90.00
#
_symmetry.space_group_name_H-M   'P 1'
#
loop_
_entity.id
_entity.type
_entity.pdbx_description
1 polymer ?
#
loop_
_entity_poly.entity_id
_entity_poly.type
_entity_poly.pdbx_seq_one_letter_code
_entity_poly.pdbx_strand_id
1 'polypeptide(L)'
;MNASSSPRPTFQWDDPFLLDQQLSEEERLVRDSARDYAQDKLMPRILEANRNEHFDRDIMFEMGALGLLGSTLPEQYGCAGVNHVSYGLAAREVERVDSGYRSAMSVQSSLVMHPIHAYGSEDQRQKYLARLATGEWI
;
A
#
# COMPACT_ATOMS: atom_id res chain seq x y z
N MET A 1 34.42 -17.56 -36.61
CA MET A 1 33.00 -17.34 -36.24
C MET A 1 32.87 -17.76 -34.78
N ASN A 2 32.92 -16.81 -33.84
CA ASN A 2 32.74 -17.10 -32.42
C ASN A 2 31.24 -17.21 -32.15
N ALA A 3 30.77 -18.41 -31.80
CA ALA A 3 29.44 -18.60 -31.28
C ALA A 3 29.34 -17.83 -29.95
N SER A 4 28.56 -16.75 -29.91
CA SER A 4 28.24 -16.11 -28.64
C SER A 4 27.39 -17.08 -27.84
N SER A 5 27.95 -17.63 -26.77
CA SER A 5 27.17 -18.44 -25.82
C SER A 5 26.14 -17.53 -25.17
N SER A 6 24.85 -17.73 -25.46
CA SER A 6 23.80 -17.11 -24.66
C SER A 6 23.96 -17.49 -23.19
N PRO A 7 23.87 -16.54 -22.25
CA PRO A 7 23.98 -16.84 -20.83
C PRO A 7 22.88 -17.83 -20.41
N ARG A 8 23.22 -18.77 -19.52
CA ARG A 8 22.23 -19.72 -18.99
C ARG A 8 21.18 -18.96 -18.16
N PRO A 9 19.89 -19.34 -18.24
CA PRO A 9 18.87 -18.75 -17.39
C PRO A 9 19.24 -18.98 -15.92
N THR A 10 19.27 -17.89 -15.15
CA THR A 10 19.54 -17.93 -13.70
C THR A 10 18.20 -18.07 -12.99
N PHE A 11 18.08 -19.07 -12.13
CA PHE A 11 16.88 -19.26 -11.30
C PHE A 11 16.88 -18.27 -10.14
N GLN A 12 15.81 -17.49 -9.99
CA GLN A 12 15.63 -16.56 -8.89
C GLN A 12 14.77 -17.23 -7.81
N TRP A 13 15.37 -17.59 -6.68
CA TRP A 13 14.69 -18.41 -5.66
C TRP A 13 13.62 -17.66 -4.87
N ASP A 14 13.77 -16.35 -4.73
CA ASP A 14 12.87 -15.43 -4.04
C ASP A 14 11.75 -14.89 -4.93
N ASP A 15 11.84 -15.14 -6.24
CA ASP A 15 10.78 -14.89 -7.22
C ASP A 15 10.77 -15.96 -8.34
N PRO A 16 10.45 -17.24 -8.04
CA PRO A 16 10.60 -18.36 -8.98
C PRO A 16 9.81 -18.22 -10.29
N PHE A 17 8.71 -17.48 -10.25
CA PHE A 17 7.83 -17.23 -11.40
C PHE A 17 7.93 -15.81 -11.93
N LEU A 18 8.93 -15.05 -11.48
CA LEU A 18 9.27 -13.74 -12.00
C LEU A 18 8.07 -12.78 -11.93
N LEU A 19 7.35 -12.77 -10.80
CA LEU A 19 6.26 -11.84 -10.52
C LEU A 19 6.67 -10.41 -10.85
N ASP A 20 7.91 -10.02 -10.52
CA ASP A 20 8.40 -8.68 -10.86
C ASP A 20 8.28 -8.39 -12.36
N GLN A 21 8.57 -9.34 -13.25
CA GLN A 21 8.46 -9.17 -14.71
C GLN A 21 7.01 -9.11 -15.21
N GLN A 22 6.06 -9.57 -14.39
CA GLN A 22 4.63 -9.54 -14.72
C GLN A 22 3.95 -8.21 -14.32
N LEU A 23 4.63 -7.39 -13.51
CA LEU A 23 4.11 -6.10 -13.06
C LEU A 23 4.39 -4.98 -14.05
N SER A 24 3.50 -3.99 -14.09
CA SER A 24 3.77 -2.71 -14.76
C SER A 24 4.84 -1.91 -14.02
N GLU A 25 5.42 -0.91 -14.67
CA GLU A 25 6.37 0.01 -14.02
C GLU A 25 5.71 0.77 -12.85
N GLU A 26 4.46 1.19 -13.02
CA GLU A 26 3.67 1.85 -11.99
C GLU A 26 3.42 0.94 -10.77
N GLU A 27 3.06 -0.33 -11.01
CA GLU A 27 2.85 -1.32 -9.95
C GLU A 27 4.14 -1.59 -9.16
N ARG A 28 5.29 -1.69 -9.86
CA ARG A 28 6.60 -1.80 -9.20
C ARG A 28 6.92 -0.56 -8.37
N LEU A 29 6.66 0.64 -8.90
CA LEU A 29 6.89 1.89 -8.18
C LEU A 29 6.07 1.99 -6.89
N VAL A 30 4.78 1.63 -6.94
CA VAL A 30 3.91 1.59 -5.75
C VAL A 30 4.43 0.58 -4.73
N ARG A 31 4.79 -0.62 -5.18
CA ARG A 31 5.38 -1.65 -4.32
C ARG A 31 6.64 -1.16 -3.63
N ASP A 32 7.58 -0.60 -4.40
CA ASP A 32 8.89 -0.21 -3.89
C ASP A 32 8.75 0.98 -2.93
N SER A 33 7.87 1.96 -3.22
CA SER A 33 7.54 3.06 -2.30
C SER A 33 6.92 2.55 -0.99
N ALA A 34 5.99 1.60 -1.06
CA ALA A 34 5.38 0.99 0.12
C ALA A 34 6.40 0.18 0.94
N ARG A 35 7.33 -0.52 0.27
CA ARG A 35 8.43 -1.24 0.91
C ARG A 35 9.36 -0.30 1.65
N ASP A 36 9.81 0.78 1.01
CA ASP A 36 10.74 1.74 1.61
C ASP A 36 10.12 2.35 2.88
N TYR A 37 8.85 2.79 2.80
CA TYR A 37 8.12 3.26 3.97
C TYR A 37 8.01 2.19 5.08
N ALA A 38 7.63 0.96 4.71
CA ALA A 38 7.48 -0.13 5.67
C ALA A 38 8.80 -0.44 6.38
N GLN A 39 9.92 -0.52 5.66
CA GLN A 39 11.22 -0.82 6.25
C GLN A 39 11.81 0.36 7.03
N ASP A 40 11.64 1.60 6.55
CA ASP A 40 12.27 2.77 7.17
C ASP A 40 11.47 3.33 8.34
N LYS A 41 10.13 3.23 8.32
CA LYS A 41 9.24 3.86 9.31
C LYS A 41 8.52 2.85 10.19
N LEU A 42 8.00 1.76 9.62
CA LEU A 42 7.20 0.80 10.40
C LEU A 42 8.07 -0.21 11.15
N MET A 43 9.10 -0.75 10.49
CA MET A 43 9.97 -1.80 11.04
C MET A 43 10.69 -1.38 12.34
N PRO A 44 11.19 -0.14 12.49
CA PRO A 44 11.80 0.27 13.76
C PRO A 44 10.81 0.40 14.92
N ARG A 45 9.51 0.58 14.63
CA ARG A 45 8.45 0.80 15.63
C ARG A 45 7.85 -0.51 16.16
N ILE A 46 7.79 -1.56 15.33
CA ILE A 46 6.92 -2.70 15.58
C ILE A 46 7.21 -3.48 16.86
N LEU A 47 8.49 -3.65 17.23
CA LEU A 47 8.85 -4.48 18.38
C LEU A 47 8.23 -3.96 19.68
N GLU A 48 8.37 -2.66 19.93
CA GLU A 48 7.81 -2.02 21.13
C GLU A 48 6.32 -1.72 20.98
N ALA A 49 5.84 -1.39 19.79
CA ALA A 49 4.42 -1.21 19.51
C ALA A 49 3.62 -2.49 19.81
N ASN A 50 4.07 -3.63 19.30
CA ASN A 50 3.44 -4.93 19.53
C ASN A 50 3.53 -5.35 21.00
N ARG A 51 4.72 -5.26 21.61
CA ARG A 51 4.95 -5.66 23.01
C ARG A 51 4.09 -4.89 24.00
N ASN A 52 3.88 -3.60 23.75
CA ASN A 52 3.16 -2.71 24.67
C ASN A 52 1.74 -2.39 24.21
N GLU A 53 1.22 -3.12 23.21
CA GLU A 53 -0.15 -2.97 22.68
C GLU A 53 -0.49 -1.52 22.28
N HIS A 54 0.48 -0.82 21.69
CA HIS A 54 0.36 0.58 21.33
C HIS A 54 0.37 0.76 19.81
N PHE A 55 -0.64 1.44 19.28
CA PHE A 55 -0.69 1.86 17.88
C PHE A 55 -0.44 3.37 17.77
N ASP A 56 0.63 3.74 17.07
CA ASP A 56 0.95 5.13 16.79
C ASP A 56 0.02 5.68 15.70
N ARG A 57 -0.76 6.70 16.06
CA ARG A 57 -1.74 7.33 15.15
C ARG A 57 -1.06 8.00 13.95
N ASP A 58 0.18 8.45 14.08
CA ASP A 58 0.91 9.16 13.03
C ASP A 58 1.15 8.27 11.80
N ILE A 59 1.13 6.94 11.98
CA ILE A 59 1.18 5.96 10.87
C ILE A 59 0.07 6.19 9.84
N MET A 60 -1.13 6.59 10.27
CA MET A 60 -2.24 6.82 9.35
C MET A 60 -2.03 8.10 8.52
N PHE A 61 -1.47 9.15 9.12
CA PHE A 61 -1.09 10.36 8.39
C PHE A 61 0.04 10.08 7.39
N GLU A 62 1.06 9.33 7.81
CA GLU A 62 2.17 8.93 6.95
C GLU A 62 1.69 8.09 5.76
N MET A 63 0.81 7.10 5.99
CA MET A 63 0.20 6.30 4.92
C MET A 63 -0.67 7.15 3.98
N GLY A 64 -1.41 8.12 4.52
CA GLY A 64 -2.22 9.04 3.71
C GLY A 64 -1.38 9.96 2.83
N ALA A 65 -0.28 10.50 3.37
CA ALA A 65 0.66 11.33 2.61
C ALA A 65 1.34 10.58 1.45
N LEU A 66 1.47 9.26 1.57
CA LEU A 66 1.98 8.37 0.51
C LEU A 66 0.90 7.85 -0.45
N GLY A 67 -0.38 8.21 -0.23
CA GLY A 67 -1.49 7.75 -1.07
C GLY A 67 -1.87 6.28 -0.86
N LEU A 68 -1.49 5.66 0.27
CA LEU A 68 -1.78 4.25 0.56
C LEU A 68 -3.20 4.02 1.10
N LEU A 69 -3.89 5.07 1.53
CA LEU A 69 -5.26 4.99 2.06
C LEU A 69 -6.29 5.23 0.97
N GLY A 70 -7.22 4.28 0.79
CA GLY A 70 -8.23 4.33 -0.27
C GLY A 70 -7.60 4.41 -1.67
N SER A 71 -6.43 3.80 -1.86
CA SER A 71 -5.57 4.02 -3.03
C SER A 71 -6.25 3.72 -4.38
N THR A 72 -7.26 2.85 -4.41
CA THR A 72 -8.03 2.53 -5.62
C THR A 72 -9.20 3.47 -5.91
N LEU A 73 -9.43 4.47 -5.07
CA LEU A 73 -10.52 5.43 -5.24
C LEU A 73 -10.07 6.61 -6.13
N PRO A 74 -11.01 7.31 -6.78
CA PRO A 74 -10.69 8.38 -7.73
C PRO A 74 -9.89 9.56 -7.13
N GLU A 75 -8.98 10.12 -7.94
CA GLU A 75 -8.15 11.28 -7.57
C GLU A 75 -8.95 12.52 -7.18
N GLN A 76 -10.16 12.70 -7.72
CA GLN A 76 -11.03 13.83 -7.37
C GLN A 76 -11.39 13.89 -5.87
N TYR A 77 -11.20 12.78 -5.13
CA TYR A 77 -11.38 12.71 -3.69
C TYR A 77 -10.05 12.70 -2.92
N GLY A 78 -8.94 13.06 -3.56
CA GLY A 78 -7.60 13.08 -2.95
C GLY A 78 -6.94 11.71 -2.78
N CYS A 79 -7.43 10.70 -3.50
CA CYS A 79 -6.88 9.34 -3.47
C CYS A 79 -5.90 9.09 -4.63
N ALA A 80 -5.12 8.00 -4.59
CA ALA A 80 -4.09 7.74 -5.59
C ALA A 80 -4.61 7.25 -6.96
N GLY A 81 -5.85 6.74 -7.05
CA GLY A 81 -6.42 6.24 -8.30
C GLY A 81 -5.76 4.99 -8.89
N VAL A 82 -4.95 4.25 -8.11
CA VAL A 82 -4.20 3.08 -8.60
C VAL A 82 -5.05 1.83 -8.72
N ASN A 83 -4.57 0.84 -9.47
CA ASN A 83 -5.30 -0.41 -9.66
C ASN A 83 -5.27 -1.34 -8.42
N HIS A 84 -6.09 -2.40 -8.45
CA HIS A 84 -6.16 -3.37 -7.36
C HIS A 84 -4.87 -4.19 -7.16
N VAL A 85 -4.05 -4.39 -8.20
CA VAL A 85 -2.74 -5.06 -8.08
C VAL A 85 -1.82 -4.20 -7.22
N SER A 86 -1.75 -2.90 -7.48
CA SER A 86 -0.99 -1.92 -6.71
C SER A 86 -1.44 -1.87 -5.25
N TYR A 87 -2.75 -1.87 -4.98
CA TYR A 87 -3.28 -2.00 -3.62
C TYR A 87 -2.82 -3.30 -2.93
N GLY A 88 -2.88 -4.43 -3.61
CA GLY A 88 -2.41 -5.71 -3.09
C GLY A 88 -0.91 -5.74 -2.81
N LEU A 89 -0.11 -5.12 -3.68
CA LEU A 89 1.34 -4.99 -3.50
C LEU A 89 1.69 -4.10 -2.29
N ALA A 90 1.01 -2.96 -2.13
CA ALA A 90 1.19 -2.11 -0.95
C ALA A 90 0.81 -2.87 0.33
N ALA A 91 -0.32 -3.58 0.34
CA ALA A 91 -0.72 -4.41 1.47
C ALA A 91 0.32 -5.49 1.81
N ARG A 92 0.88 -6.16 0.79
CA ARG A 92 1.95 -7.16 0.95
C ARG A 92 3.19 -6.57 1.62
N GLU A 93 3.63 -5.38 1.23
CA GLU A 93 4.83 -4.77 1.80
C GLU A 93 4.61 -4.21 3.22
N VAL A 94 3.42 -3.67 3.51
CA VAL A 94 3.04 -3.24 4.88
C VAL A 94 2.93 -4.45 5.81
N GLU A 95 2.25 -5.53 5.38
CA GLU A 95 2.07 -6.73 6.19
C GLU A 95 3.35 -7.56 6.35
N ARG A 96 4.34 -7.37 5.46
CA ARG A 96 5.69 -7.92 5.67
C ARG A 96 6.30 -7.46 7.00
N VAL A 97 5.90 -6.29 7.49
CA VAL A 97 6.29 -5.78 8.81
C VAL A 97 5.32 -6.28 9.88
N ASP A 98 4.03 -5.99 9.74
CA ASP A 98 3.02 -6.41 10.73
C ASP A 98 1.58 -6.41 10.18
N SER A 99 0.81 -7.42 10.56
CA SER A 99 -0.60 -7.56 10.18
C SER A 99 -1.51 -6.50 10.80
N GLY A 100 -1.17 -5.93 11.96
CA GLY A 100 -1.91 -4.84 12.60
C GLY A 100 -1.88 -3.57 11.78
N TYR A 101 -0.72 -3.20 11.23
CA TYR A 101 -0.59 -2.05 10.33
C TYR A 101 -1.40 -2.22 9.04
N ARG A 102 -1.31 -3.39 8.40
CA ARG A 102 -2.14 -3.70 7.23
C ARG A 102 -3.63 -3.78 7.59
N SER A 103 -3.98 -4.09 8.84
CA SER A 103 -5.37 -4.07 9.33
C SER A 103 -5.93 -2.66 9.39
N ALA A 104 -5.20 -1.72 9.97
CA ALA A 104 -5.60 -0.31 9.99
C ALA A 104 -5.78 0.24 8.56
N MET A 105 -4.81 -0.03 7.67
CA MET A 105 -4.88 0.36 6.25
C MET A 105 -6.10 -0.23 5.55
N SER A 106 -6.42 -1.51 5.79
CA SER A 106 -7.55 -2.23 5.20
C SER A 106 -8.90 -1.69 5.69
N VAL A 107 -9.04 -1.44 7.00
CA VAL A 107 -10.25 -0.86 7.58
C VAL A 107 -10.52 0.50 6.95
N GLN A 108 -9.53 1.39 6.94
CA GLN A 108 -9.65 2.72 6.37
C GLN A 108 -10.05 2.66 4.88
N SER A 109 -9.33 1.87 4.09
CA SER A 109 -9.51 1.83 2.64
C SER A 109 -10.78 1.09 2.22
N SER A 110 -10.93 -0.15 2.66
CA SER A 110 -11.93 -1.08 2.14
C SER A 110 -13.19 -1.17 2.99
N LEU A 111 -13.15 -0.83 4.27
CA LEU A 111 -14.31 -0.91 5.17
C LEU A 111 -14.93 0.45 5.50
N VAL A 112 -14.21 1.56 5.28
CA VAL A 112 -14.71 2.92 5.51
C VAL A 112 -14.80 3.71 4.21
N MET A 113 -13.69 3.96 3.53
CA MET A 113 -13.67 4.81 2.34
C MET A 113 -14.43 4.17 1.17
N HIS A 114 -14.23 2.88 0.92
CA HIS A 114 -14.93 2.16 -0.15
C HIS A 114 -16.47 2.24 -0.04
N PRO A 115 -17.12 1.90 1.10
CA PRO A 115 -18.58 2.01 1.18
C PRO A 115 -19.09 3.46 1.10
N ILE A 116 -18.37 4.46 1.62
CA ILE A 116 -18.72 5.88 1.42
C ILE A 116 -18.69 6.22 -0.08
N HIS A 117 -17.66 5.78 -0.79
CA HIS A 117 -17.55 5.98 -2.22
C HIS A 117 -18.62 5.22 -3.01
N ALA A 118 -18.84 3.94 -2.74
CA ALA A 118 -19.73 3.10 -3.52
C ALA A 118 -21.21 3.40 -3.25
N TYR A 119 -21.57 3.69 -2.00
CA TYR A 119 -22.95 3.72 -1.53
C TYR A 119 -23.38 5.07 -0.94
N GLY A 120 -22.45 5.98 -0.69
CA GLY A 120 -22.74 7.31 -0.19
C GLY A 120 -23.20 8.28 -1.28
N SER A 121 -23.90 9.34 -0.86
CA SER A 121 -24.23 10.49 -1.73
C SER A 121 -22.98 11.29 -2.08
N GLU A 122 -23.06 12.12 -3.12
CA GLU A 122 -21.94 12.99 -3.50
C GLU A 122 -21.51 13.92 -2.37
N ASP A 123 -22.48 14.50 -1.63
CA ASP A 123 -22.19 15.33 -0.45
C ASP A 123 -21.41 14.55 0.63
N GLN A 124 -21.71 13.26 0.84
CA GLN A 124 -20.95 12.42 1.77
C GLN A 124 -19.53 12.19 1.26
N ARG A 125 -19.37 11.86 -0.03
CA ARG A 125 -18.05 11.62 -0.62
C ARG A 125 -17.15 12.85 -0.51
N GLN A 126 -17.65 14.01 -0.92
CA GLN A 126 -16.92 15.29 -0.86
C GLN A 126 -16.57 15.68 0.58
N LYS A 127 -17.46 15.42 1.54
CA LYS A 127 -17.23 15.73 2.95
C LYS A 127 -16.17 14.83 3.61
N TYR A 128 -16.19 13.53 3.33
CA TYR A 128 -15.43 12.54 4.10
C TYR A 128 -14.14 12.08 3.42
N LEU A 129 -14.18 11.77 2.11
CA LEU A 129 -13.11 11.00 1.46
C LEU A 129 -11.76 11.74 1.45
N ALA A 130 -11.74 13.04 1.19
CA ALA A 130 -10.49 13.81 1.17
C ALA A 130 -9.76 13.81 2.52
N ARG A 131 -10.49 13.83 3.63
CA ARG A 131 -9.91 13.81 4.99
C ARG A 131 -9.52 12.40 5.44
N LEU A 132 -10.24 11.38 4.95
CA LEU A 132 -9.88 9.99 5.18
C LEU A 132 -8.64 9.57 4.36
N ALA A 133 -8.52 10.07 3.13
CA ALA A 133 -7.40 9.79 2.23
C ALA A 133 -6.06 10.34 2.77
N THR A 134 -6.10 11.49 3.43
CA THR A 134 -4.91 12.10 4.06
C THR A 134 -4.59 11.51 5.44
N GLY A 135 -5.44 10.64 5.99
CA GLY A 135 -5.31 10.12 7.34
C GLY A 135 -5.65 11.13 8.45
N GLU A 136 -6.14 12.33 8.09
CA GLU A 136 -6.62 13.32 9.06
C GLU A 136 -7.74 12.76 9.93
N TRP A 137 -8.63 11.99 9.29
CA TRP A 137 -9.73 11.27 9.91
C TRP A 137 -9.47 9.76 9.89
N ILE A 138 -9.79 9.10 11.00
CA ILE A 138 -9.75 7.65 11.24
C ILE A 138 -11.08 7.26 11.90
#